data_AF-A0A8S3Z5M3-F1
#
_entry.id   AF-A0A8S3Z5M3-F1
#
_cell.length_a   1.000
_cell.length_b   1.000
_cell.length_c   1.000
_cell.angle_alpha   90.00
_cell.angle_beta   90.00
_cell.angle_gamma   90.00
#
_symmetry.space_group_name_H-M   'P 1'
#
loop_
_entity.id
_entity.type
_entity.pdbx_description
1 polymer ?
#
loop_
_entity_poly.entity_id
_entity_poly.type
_entity_poly.pdbx_seq_one_letter_code
_entity_poly.pdbx_strand_id
1 'polypeptide(L)' 'MESQFFGTEFENITRKWEAKQNDRGVIYYVNSTKQTTSWNHPYFNKVLEDLGQYKNIKYAAYRTSLKLRYLQSHIGC' A
#
# COMPACT_ATOMS: atom_id res chain seq x y z
N MET A 1 18.17 -8.93 -14.33
CA MET A 1 17.55 -7.69 -14.84
C MET A 1 16.16 -7.59 -14.22
N GLU A 2 16.05 -7.53 -12.88
CA GLU A 2 14.76 -7.67 -12.15
C GLU A 2 14.69 -6.85 -10.84
N SER A 3 15.60 -5.90 -10.60
CA SER A 3 15.70 -5.22 -9.30
C SER A 3 15.28 -3.75 -9.32
N GLN A 4 14.51 -3.30 -10.32
CA GLN A 4 14.12 -1.88 -10.46
C GLN A 4 12.69 -1.54 -10.02
N PHE A 5 11.84 -2.53 -9.69
CA PHE A 5 10.42 -2.27 -9.41
C PHE A 5 10.12 -1.81 -7.97
N PHE A 6 10.96 -2.13 -6.98
CA PHE A 6 10.73 -1.76 -5.57
C PHE A 6 11.62 -0.62 -5.07
N GLY A 7 12.63 -0.23 -5.86
CA GLY A 7 13.73 0.61 -5.40
C GLY A 7 13.41 2.10 -5.46
N THR A 8 12.83 2.62 -4.38
CA THR A 8 12.97 3.98 -3.80
C THR A 8 11.73 4.37 -3.02
N GLU A 9 10.54 4.16 -3.58
CA GLU A 9 9.28 4.57 -2.97
C GLU A 9 8.87 3.65 -1.81
N PHE A 10 9.07 2.34 -1.97
CA PHE A 10 8.86 1.37 -0.88
C PHE A 10 9.75 1.70 0.33
N GLU A 11 11.04 1.97 0.11
CA GLU A 11 11.96 2.37 1.17
C GLU A 11 11.58 3.71 1.80
N ASN A 12 11.15 4.71 1.02
CA ASN A 12 10.78 6.02 1.56
C ASN A 12 9.56 5.93 2.47
N ILE A 13 8.56 5.15 2.04
CA ILE A 13 7.34 4.94 2.81
C ILE A 13 7.66 4.13 4.07
N THR A 14 8.39 3.02 3.96
CA THR A 14 8.74 2.19 5.12
C THR A 14 9.62 2.93 6.12
N ARG A 15 10.52 3.83 5.71
CA ARG A 15 11.34 4.63 6.65
C ARG A 15 10.53 5.51 7.60
N LYS A 16 9.33 5.95 7.22
CA LYS A 16 8.45 6.79 8.07
C LYS A 16 7.58 5.97 9.02
N TRP A 17 7.54 4.65 8.83
CA TRP A 17 6.64 3.74 9.54
C TRP A 17 7.42 2.64 10.24
N GLU A 18 7.24 2.55 11.55
CA GLU A 18 7.83 1.50 12.37
C GLU A 18 6.85 0.33 12.50
N ALA A 19 7.30 -0.87 12.18
CA ALA A 19 6.55 -2.10 12.50
C ALA A 19 6.80 -2.46 13.97
N LYS A 20 5.72 -2.60 14.74
CA LYS A 20 5.74 -3.04 16.14
C LYS A 20 4.85 -4.26 16.29
N GLN A 21 5.17 -5.11 17.27
CA GLN A 21 4.40 -6.29 17.60
C GLN A 21 3.80 -6.13 18.98
N ASN A 22 2.53 -6.47 19.18
CA ASN A 22 1.93 -6.48 20.51
C ASN A 22 2.17 -7.83 21.22
N ASP A 23 1.80 -7.92 22.50
CA ASP A 23 1.99 -9.11 23.34
C ASP A 23 1.31 -10.39 22.82
N ARG A 24 0.31 -10.25 21.96
CA ARG A 24 -0.40 -11.36 21.26
C ARG A 24 0.25 -11.73 19.93
N GLY A 25 1.38 -11.12 19.59
CA GLY A 25 2.12 -11.39 18.36
C GLY A 25 1.59 -10.70 17.11
N VAL A 26 0.58 -9.83 17.23
CA VAL A 26 -0.02 -9.11 16.09
C VAL A 26 0.85 -7.90 15.73
N ILE A 27 1.23 -7.79 14.45
CA ILE A 27 2.02 -6.67 13.92
C ILE A 27 1.10 -5.48 13.65
N TYR A 28 1.52 -4.29 14.07
CA TYR A 28 0.89 -3.01 13.77
C TYR A 28 1.95 -2.00 13.34
N TYR A 29 1.56 -1.04 12.51
CA TYR A 29 2.47 -0.02 11.97
C TYR A 29 2.22 1.32 12.65
N VAL A 30 3.28 1.95 13.13
CA VAL A 30 3.25 3.27 13.78
C VAL A 30 3.92 4.29 12.87
N ASN A 31 3.22 5.38 12.58
CA ASN A 31 3.76 6.49 11.80
C ASN A 31 4.53 7.45 12.72
N SER A 32 5.85 7.56 12.52
CA SER A 32 6.70 8.43 13.36
C SER A 32 6.49 9.92 13.08
N THR A 33 5.94 10.29 11.92
CA THR A 33 5.66 11.69 11.55
C THR A 33 4.31 12.20 12.08
N LYS A 34 3.27 11.37 12.03
CA LYS A 34 1.89 11.76 12.38
C LYS A 34 1.38 11.16 13.68
N GLN A 35 2.22 10.40 14.39
CA GLN A 35 1.86 9.70 15.64
C GLN A 35 0.54 8.90 15.49
N THR A 36 0.36 8.28 14.33
CA THR A 36 -0.86 7.52 13.99
C THR A 36 -0.53 6.03 13.95
N THR A 37 -1.45 5.19 14.39
CA THR A 37 -1.32 3.73 14.32
C THR A 37 -2.22 3.18 13.21
N SER A 38 -1.73 2.17 12.48
CA SER A 38 -2.46 1.51 11.39
C SER A 38 -2.23 0.01 11.45
N TRP A 39 -3.28 -0.76 11.22
CA TRP A 39 -3.20 -2.22 11.06
C TRP A 39 -2.72 -2.63 9.66
N ASN A 40 -2.92 -1.76 8.66
CA ASN A 40 -2.49 -2.02 7.29
C ASN A 40 -1.04 -1.58 7.07
N HIS A 41 -0.31 -2.34 6.25
CA HIS A 41 1.03 -1.97 5.80
C HIS A 41 0.98 -0.61 5.07
N PRO A 42 1.91 0.33 5.33
CA PRO A 42 1.85 1.68 4.78
C PRO A 42 1.92 1.74 3.26
N TYR A 43 2.67 0.82 2.63
CA TYR A 43 2.70 0.68 1.18
C TYR A 43 1.33 0.30 0.61
N PHE A 44 0.58 -0.59 1.27
CA PHE A 44 -0.76 -0.97 0.83
C PHE A 44 -1.73 0.22 0.87
N ASN A 45 -1.66 1.03 1.92
CA ASN A 45 -2.46 2.26 2.02
C ASN A 45 -2.15 3.24 0.87
N LYS A 46 -0.87 3.34 0.43
CA LYS A 46 -0.49 4.17 -0.71
C LYS A 46 -1.08 3.64 -2.01
N VAL A 47 -0.93 2.33 -2.28
CA VAL A 47 -1.52 1.68 -3.45
C VAL A 47 -3.04 1.90 -3.49
N LEU A 48 -3.72 1.81 -2.34
CA LEU A 48 -5.16 2.09 -2.24
C LEU A 48 -5.52 3.56 -2.52
N GLU A 49 -4.69 4.51 -2.09
CA GLU A 49 -4.86 5.93 -2.43
C GLU A 49 -4.76 6.15 -3.94
N ASP A 50 -3.78 5.52 -4.57
CA ASP A 50 -3.53 5.63 -6.01
C ASP A 50 -4.66 5.02 -6.85
N LEU A 51 -5.39 4.02 -6.32
CA LEU A 51 -6.62 3.49 -6.95
C LEU A 51 -7.73 4.55 -7.10
N GLY A 52 -7.63 5.68 -6.39
CA GLY A 52 -8.53 6.82 -6.52
C GLY A 52 -8.59 7.37 -7.95
N GLN A 53 -7.51 7.22 -8.74
CA GLN A 53 -7.46 7.68 -10.13
C GLN A 53 -8.52 7.00 -11.03
N TYR A 54 -8.95 5.79 -10.68
CA TYR A 54 -9.93 5.00 -11.44
C TYR A 54 -11.39 5.29 -11.04
N LYS A 55 -11.65 6.27 -10.17
CA LYS A 55 -13.01 6.56 -9.68
C LYS A 55 -13.96 7.03 -10.79
N ASN A 56 -13.47 7.82 -11.75
CA ASN A 56 -14.28 8.49 -12.77
C ASN A 56 -14.56 7.66 -14.04
N ILE A 57 -14.23 6.36 -14.03
CA ILE A 57 -14.58 5.47 -15.15
C ILE A 57 -16.08 5.18 -15.11
N LYS A 58 -16.76 5.44 -16.24
CA LYS A 58 -18.22 5.33 -16.40
C LYS A 58 -18.79 3.97 -16.00
N TYR A 59 -18.14 2.89 -16.41
CA TYR A 59 -18.65 1.53 -16.21
C TYR A 59 -17.99 0.85 -15.00
N ALA A 60 -18.82 0.27 -14.14
CA ALA A 60 -18.37 -0.38 -12.91
C ALA A 60 -17.45 -1.60 -13.14
N ALA A 61 -17.69 -2.34 -14.23
CA ALA A 61 -16.86 -3.48 -14.60
C ALA A 61 -15.41 -3.06 -14.88
N TYR A 62 -15.21 -2.02 -15.70
CA TYR A 62 -13.88 -1.49 -16.01
C TYR A 62 -13.19 -0.87 -14.79
N ARG A 63 -13.94 -0.20 -13.89
CA ARG A 63 -13.37 0.27 -12.61
C ARG A 63 -12.74 -0.87 -11.82
N THR A 64 -13.50 -1.95 -11.66
CA THR A 64 -13.07 -3.08 -10.83
C THR A 64 -11.93 -3.83 -11.49
N SER A 65 -12.00 -4.09 -12.80
CA SER A 65 -10.91 -4.79 -13.50
C SER A 65 -9.60 -4.02 -13.48
N LEU A 66 -9.62 -2.69 -13.66
CA LEU A 66 -8.42 -1.86 -13.60
C LEU A 66 -7.85 -1.79 -12.19
N LYS A 67 -8.71 -1.66 -11.16
CA LYS A 67 -8.29 -1.70 -9.76
C LYS A 67 -7.64 -3.05 -9.41
N LEU A 68 -8.24 -4.15 -9.83
CA LEU A 68 -7.70 -5.49 -9.63
C LEU A 68 -6.35 -5.66 -10.33
N ARG A 69 -6.23 -5.22 -11.60
CA ARG A 69 -4.98 -5.31 -12.35
C ARG A 69 -3.85 -4.48 -11.73
N TYR A 70 -4.18 -3.30 -11.22
CA TYR A 70 -3.23 -2.42 -10.54
C TYR A 70 -2.75 -3.05 -9.22
N LEU A 71 -3.68 -3.57 -8.41
CA LEU A 71 -3.36 -4.30 -7.17
C LEU A 71 -2.48 -5.52 -7.45
N GLN A 72 -2.85 -6.32 -8.44
CA GLN A 72 -2.05 -7.48 -8.88
C GLN A 72 -0.65 -7.07 -9.30
N SER A 73 -0.46 -5.91 -9.92
CA SER A 73 0.87 -5.47 -10.36
C SER A 73 1.79 -5.02 -9.22
N HIS A 74 1.22 -4.54 -8.11
CA HIS A 74 1.98 -3.91 -7.02
C HIS A 74 2.08 -4.79 -5.77
N ILE A 75 1.14 -5.71 -5.60
CA ILE A 75 1.01 -6.57 -4.41
C ILE A 75 1.02 -8.05 -4.80
N GLY A 76 0.45 -8.39 -5.96
CA GLY A 76 0.44 -9.74 -6.50
C GLY A 76 1.72 -10.03 -7.29
N CYS A 77 2.05 -11.32 -7.39
CA CYS A 77 2.96 -11.84 -8.40
C CYS A 77 2.20 -12.04 -9.72
#